data_AF-A0A089PZX5-F1
#
_entry.id   AF-A0A089PZX5-F1
#
_cell.length_a   1.000
_cell.length_b   1.000
_cell.length_c   1.000
_cell.angle_alpha   90.00
_cell.angle_beta   90.00
_cell.angle_gamma   90.00
#
_symmetry.space_group_name_H-M   'P 1'
#
loop_
_entity.id
_entity.type
_entity.pdbx_description
1 polymer ?
#
loop_
_entity_poly.entity_id
_entity_poly.type
_entity_poly.pdbx_seq_one_letter_code
_entity_poly.pdbx_strand_id
1 'polypeptide(L)'
;MSKRVLTAVCFTLMTGGFPALANAAETSIDAPKGEHLQTELYARGVQIYRCAATDAGAKTGSWVFQAPEADLFSDKGLKHLVGKHFDGPHWQATDGSVVAGALSATRPAKDKGSIPWLLLAGTSEAQPGLFANVSSIQRVDTRGGVTGPTNCDPATFGATLKVPYTATYRFYTK
;
A
#
# COMPACT_ATOMS: atom_id res chain seq x y z
N MET A 1 -65.82 28.79 29.92
CA MET A 1 -64.63 29.69 29.96
C MET A 1 -63.50 28.95 30.66
N SER A 2 -62.53 28.42 29.93
CA SER A 2 -61.31 27.85 30.50
C SER A 2 -60.13 28.32 29.68
N LYS A 3 -59.24 29.07 30.33
CA LYS A 3 -58.09 29.77 29.75
C LYS A 3 -56.98 28.75 29.46
N ARG A 4 -56.52 28.68 28.21
CA ARG A 4 -55.30 27.95 27.83
C ARG A 4 -54.10 28.88 28.04
N VAL A 5 -53.19 28.50 28.93
CA VAL A 5 -51.90 29.17 29.12
C VAL A 5 -50.90 28.51 28.17
N LEU A 6 -50.35 29.31 27.25
CA LEU A 6 -49.21 28.93 26.41
C LEU A 6 -47.93 29.02 27.24
N THR A 7 -47.17 27.93 27.34
CA THR A 7 -45.77 27.97 27.79
C THR A 7 -44.90 27.66 26.58
N ALA A 8 -44.19 28.67 26.08
CA ALA A 8 -43.19 28.54 25.03
C ALA A 8 -41.91 27.95 25.63
N VAL A 9 -41.45 26.81 25.11
CA VAL A 9 -40.16 26.22 25.47
C VAL A 9 -39.10 26.74 24.49
N CYS A 10 -38.11 27.44 25.02
CA CYS A 10 -36.94 27.93 24.31
C CYS A 10 -36.00 26.75 24.03
N PHE A 11 -35.77 26.42 22.76
CA PHE A 11 -34.81 25.41 22.33
C PHE A 11 -33.44 26.09 22.15
N THR A 12 -32.56 25.94 23.14
CA THR A 12 -31.15 26.37 23.03
C THR A 12 -30.40 25.38 22.12
N LEU A 13 -30.03 25.83 20.92
CA LEU A 13 -29.08 25.12 20.06
C LEU A 13 -27.70 25.10 20.75
N MET A 14 -27.25 23.93 21.21
CA MET A 14 -25.84 23.71 21.48
C MET A 14 -25.12 23.45 20.15
N THR A 15 -24.38 24.44 19.66
CA THR A 15 -23.39 24.26 18.60
C THR A 15 -22.19 23.52 19.16
N GLY A 16 -22.23 22.18 19.12
CA GLY A 16 -21.04 21.36 19.32
C GLY A 16 -20.09 21.55 18.15
N GLY A 17 -19.02 22.31 18.35
CA GLY A 17 -17.92 22.39 17.41
C GLY A 17 -17.26 21.01 17.30
N PHE A 18 -17.28 20.43 16.11
CA PHE A 18 -16.45 19.27 15.81
C PHE A 18 -14.97 19.70 15.93
N PRO A 19 -14.15 19.06 16.78
CA PRO A 19 -12.71 19.27 16.70
C PRO A 19 -12.27 18.85 15.29
N ALA A 20 -11.50 19.73 14.66
CA ALA A 20 -10.86 19.47 13.38
C ALA A 20 -10.16 18.12 13.44
N LEU A 21 -10.50 17.23 12.50
CA LEU A 21 -9.77 15.99 12.29
C LEU A 21 -8.30 16.35 12.10
N ALA A 22 -7.47 15.76 12.94
CA ALA A 22 -6.03 15.98 13.03
C ALA A 22 -5.39 16.05 11.65
N ASN A 23 -4.47 17.01 11.46
CA ASN A 23 -3.47 16.93 10.41
C ASN A 23 -2.88 15.52 10.43
N ALA A 24 -3.12 14.74 9.38
CA ALA A 24 -2.34 13.54 9.14
C ALA A 24 -0.89 13.98 8.97
N ALA A 25 -0.10 13.86 10.04
CA ALA A 25 1.34 14.04 9.95
C ALA A 25 1.81 13.09 8.85
N GLU A 26 2.51 13.62 7.83
CA GLU A 26 3.18 12.77 6.86
C GLU A 26 4.09 11.83 7.64
N THR A 27 3.69 10.56 7.74
CA THR A 27 4.51 9.55 8.40
C THR A 27 5.74 9.39 7.52
N SER A 28 6.91 9.76 8.05
CA SER A 28 8.15 9.63 7.29
C SER A 28 8.31 8.18 6.88
N ILE A 29 8.67 7.99 5.60
CA ILE A 29 9.02 6.68 5.06
C ILE A 29 10.53 6.45 5.09
N ASP A 30 11.31 7.35 5.72
CA ASP A 30 12.76 7.22 5.85
C ASP A 30 13.13 5.96 6.65
N ALA A 31 14.31 5.39 6.39
CA ALA A 31 14.78 4.24 7.15
C ALA A 31 14.89 4.60 8.64
N PRO A 32 14.49 3.70 9.55
CA PRO A 32 14.64 3.93 10.98
C PRO A 32 16.08 4.31 11.37
N LYS A 33 16.20 5.17 12.39
CA LYS A 33 17.50 5.63 12.87
C LYS A 33 18.34 4.45 13.36
N GLY A 34 19.60 4.41 12.94
CA GLY A 34 20.54 3.35 13.31
C GLY A 34 20.52 2.14 12.39
N GLU A 35 19.67 2.16 11.34
CA GLU A 35 19.73 1.14 10.30
C GLU A 35 20.59 1.58 9.11
N HIS A 36 21.17 0.59 8.44
CA HIS A 36 22.10 0.74 7.33
C HIS A 36 21.55 0.03 6.08
N LEU A 37 21.76 0.62 4.90
CA LEU A 37 21.36 0.02 3.64
C LEU A 37 22.21 -1.23 3.37
N GLN A 38 21.59 -2.41 3.37
CA GLN A 38 22.23 -3.67 3.01
C GLN A 38 22.23 -3.86 1.49
N THR A 39 21.09 -3.67 0.83
CA THR A 39 20.99 -3.83 -0.63
C THR A 39 19.86 -2.98 -1.22
N GLU A 40 20.03 -2.61 -2.49
CA GLU A 40 19.02 -1.95 -3.30
C GLU A 40 18.72 -2.83 -4.52
N LEU A 41 17.43 -3.14 -4.73
CA LEU A 41 16.96 -3.97 -5.84
C LEU A 41 15.92 -3.21 -6.66
N TYR A 42 15.88 -3.48 -7.95
CA TYR A 42 14.90 -2.89 -8.88
C TYR A 42 13.85 -3.94 -9.22
N ALA A 43 12.59 -3.52 -9.32
CA ALA A 43 11.48 -4.43 -9.56
C ALA A 43 10.72 -4.05 -10.82
N ARG A 44 10.25 -5.10 -11.51
CA ARG A 44 9.26 -4.99 -12.59
C ARG A 44 8.23 -6.09 -12.42
N GLY A 45 6.96 -5.72 -12.45
CA GLY A 45 5.87 -6.65 -12.21
C GLY A 45 4.51 -6.03 -12.41
N VAL A 46 3.52 -6.57 -11.69
CA VAL A 46 2.12 -6.15 -11.71
C VAL A 46 1.56 -6.01 -10.30
N GLN A 47 0.60 -5.11 -10.15
CA GLN A 47 -0.37 -5.12 -9.06
C GLN A 47 -1.63 -5.82 -9.56
N ILE A 48 -2.09 -6.84 -8.83
CA ILE A 48 -3.24 -7.65 -9.19
C ILE A 48 -4.46 -7.09 -8.47
N TYR A 49 -5.51 -6.78 -9.22
CA TYR A 49 -6.79 -6.31 -8.71
C TYR A 49 -7.91 -7.26 -9.11
N ARG A 50 -8.96 -7.31 -8.30
CA ARG A 50 -10.21 -8.00 -8.62
C ARG A 50 -11.36 -7.02 -8.58
N CYS A 51 -12.22 -7.06 -9.59
CA CYS A 51 -13.43 -6.26 -9.60
C CYS A 51 -14.45 -6.87 -8.63
N ALA A 52 -14.82 -6.13 -7.60
CA ALA A 52 -15.81 -6.54 -6.60
C ALA A 52 -17.06 -5.65 -6.73
N ALA A 53 -18.23 -6.29 -6.84
CA ALA A 53 -19.51 -5.60 -6.70
C ALA A 53 -19.61 -4.99 -5.29
N THR A 54 -20.23 -3.81 -5.18
CA THR A 54 -20.41 -3.20 -3.85
C THR A 54 -21.39 -3.99 -2.99
N ASP A 55 -22.44 -4.55 -3.60
CA ASP A 55 -23.49 -5.36 -2.97
C ASP A 55 -24.19 -6.27 -4.01
N ALA A 56 -25.13 -7.11 -3.55
CA ALA A 56 -25.98 -7.90 -4.43
C ALA A 56 -26.84 -7.02 -5.35
N GLY A 57 -26.77 -7.25 -6.66
CA GLY A 57 -27.51 -6.46 -7.67
C GLY A 57 -26.88 -5.10 -8.02
N ALA A 58 -25.67 -4.81 -7.53
CA ALA A 58 -24.98 -3.56 -7.79
C ALA A 58 -24.81 -3.26 -9.29
N LYS A 59 -24.96 -1.98 -9.64
CA LYS A 59 -24.73 -1.47 -11.01
C LYS A 59 -23.32 -0.95 -11.21
N THR A 60 -22.50 -0.95 -10.16
CA THR A 60 -21.09 -0.58 -10.17
C THR A 60 -20.33 -1.43 -9.16
N GLY A 61 -19.02 -1.54 -9.34
CA GLY A 61 -18.10 -2.18 -8.41
C GLY A 61 -16.81 -1.38 -8.30
N SER A 62 -15.88 -1.90 -7.49
CA SER A 62 -14.56 -1.31 -7.28
C SER A 62 -13.46 -2.31 -7.60
N TRP A 63 -12.35 -1.84 -8.15
CA TRP A 63 -11.13 -2.64 -8.26
C TRP A 63 -10.47 -2.74 -6.89
N VAL A 64 -10.45 -3.94 -6.33
CA VAL A 64 -9.86 -4.22 -5.00
C VAL A 64 -8.50 -4.88 -5.20
N PHE A 65 -7.46 -4.31 -4.59
CA PHE A 65 -6.13 -4.88 -4.60
C PHE A 65 -6.11 -6.29 -4.00
N GLN A 66 -5.41 -7.21 -4.64
CA GLN A 66 -5.28 -8.61 -4.22
C GLN A 66 -3.85 -8.91 -3.79
N ALA A 67 -2.88 -8.70 -4.68
CA ALA A 67 -1.48 -9.05 -4.43
C ALA A 67 -0.51 -8.32 -5.38
N PRO A 68 0.75 -8.12 -4.99
CA PRO A 68 1.83 -7.82 -5.93
C PRO A 68 2.36 -9.11 -6.57
N GLU A 69 2.94 -9.00 -7.76
CA GLU A 69 3.76 -10.04 -8.39
C GLU A 69 4.88 -9.33 -9.16
N ALA A 70 6.13 -9.51 -8.77
CA ALA A 70 7.26 -8.85 -9.44
C ALA A 70 8.55 -9.66 -9.39
N ASP A 71 9.36 -9.51 -10.44
CA ASP A 71 10.75 -9.95 -10.47
C ASP A 71 11.66 -8.85 -9.89
N LEU A 72 12.73 -9.26 -9.21
CA LEU A 72 13.73 -8.39 -8.57
C LEU A 72 15.07 -8.50 -9.28
N PHE A 73 15.71 -7.37 -9.53
CA PHE A 73 16.95 -7.24 -10.30
C PHE A 73 18.01 -6.46 -9.51
N SER A 74 19.27 -6.85 -9.62
CA SER A 74 20.39 -6.14 -8.98
C SER A 74 20.89 -4.93 -9.78
N ASP A 75 20.43 -4.75 -11.02
CA ASP A 75 20.79 -3.62 -11.87
C ASP A 75 19.57 -2.84 -12.40
N LYS A 76 19.72 -1.52 -12.55
CA LYS A 76 18.67 -0.64 -13.08
C LYS A 76 18.21 -0.99 -14.49
N GLY A 77 19.04 -1.69 -15.26
CA GLY A 77 18.72 -2.16 -16.60
C GLY A 77 17.79 -3.37 -16.61
N LEU A 78 17.45 -3.93 -15.43
CA LEU A 78 16.58 -5.09 -15.25
C LEU A 78 17.10 -6.33 -15.99
N LYS A 79 18.42 -6.57 -15.94
CA LYS A 79 19.07 -7.67 -16.67
C LYS A 79 19.45 -8.85 -15.77
N HIS A 80 19.86 -8.59 -14.54
CA HIS A 80 20.34 -9.60 -13.61
C HIS A 80 19.25 -9.88 -12.57
N LEU A 81 18.43 -10.90 -12.86
CA LEU A 81 17.40 -11.37 -11.95
C LEU A 81 18.04 -11.97 -10.69
N VAL A 82 17.60 -11.53 -9.52
CA VAL A 82 18.12 -12.00 -8.22
C VAL A 82 17.04 -12.49 -7.27
N GLY A 83 15.76 -12.31 -7.59
CA GLY A 83 14.66 -12.75 -6.72
C GLY A 83 13.27 -12.40 -7.24
N LYS A 84 12.29 -12.56 -6.37
CA LYS A 84 10.87 -12.32 -6.63
C LYS A 84 10.20 -11.64 -5.44
N HIS A 85 9.14 -10.90 -5.72
CA HIS A 85 8.24 -10.30 -4.74
C HIS A 85 6.79 -10.73 -5.02
N PHE A 86 6.07 -11.14 -3.99
CA PHE A 86 4.72 -11.71 -4.14
C PHE A 86 3.86 -11.44 -2.91
N ASP A 87 2.62 -11.94 -2.93
CA ASP A 87 1.61 -11.80 -1.88
C ASP A 87 2.13 -12.06 -0.46
N GLY A 88 1.55 -11.41 0.55
CA GLY A 88 1.93 -11.57 1.97
C GLY A 88 2.62 -10.36 2.65
N PRO A 89 3.06 -9.31 1.94
CA PRO A 89 4.11 -9.35 0.93
C PRO A 89 5.41 -10.03 1.39
N HIS A 90 6.02 -10.82 0.50
CA HIS A 90 7.34 -11.41 0.71
C HIS A 90 8.33 -11.01 -0.40
N TRP A 91 9.62 -11.07 -0.08
CA TRP A 91 10.72 -11.03 -1.05
C TRP A 91 11.56 -12.28 -0.85
N GLN A 92 11.78 -13.03 -1.93
CA GLN A 92 12.59 -14.24 -1.94
C GLN A 92 13.71 -14.09 -2.95
N ALA A 93 14.94 -14.31 -2.52
CA ALA A 93 16.12 -14.27 -3.37
C ALA A 93 16.40 -15.64 -4.00
N THR A 94 17.20 -15.65 -5.06
CA THR A 94 17.64 -16.87 -5.75
C THR A 94 18.56 -17.76 -4.91
N ASP A 95 19.16 -17.21 -3.85
CA ASP A 95 19.90 -17.99 -2.83
C ASP A 95 19.00 -18.69 -1.81
N GLY A 96 17.67 -18.49 -1.91
CA GLY A 96 16.67 -19.09 -1.05
C GLY A 96 16.28 -18.23 0.16
N SER A 97 17.02 -17.17 0.49
CA SER A 97 16.67 -16.29 1.61
C SER A 97 15.35 -15.55 1.37
N VAL A 98 14.58 -15.36 2.44
CA VAL A 98 13.24 -14.75 2.42
C VAL A 98 13.12 -13.68 3.51
N VAL A 99 12.45 -12.58 3.17
CA VAL A 99 11.97 -11.58 4.13
C VAL A 99 10.49 -11.28 3.89
N ALA A 100 9.70 -11.23 4.96
CA ALA A 100 8.32 -10.75 4.95
C ALA A 100 8.26 -9.27 5.35
N GLY A 101 7.27 -8.52 4.85
CA GLY A 101 7.12 -7.09 5.15
C GLY A 101 5.76 -6.74 5.75
N ALA A 102 5.76 -5.91 6.80
CA ALA A 102 4.55 -5.34 7.38
C ALA A 102 4.56 -3.81 7.22
N LEU A 103 3.49 -3.23 6.67
CA LEU A 103 3.39 -1.79 6.41
C LEU A 103 3.57 -0.98 7.71
N SER A 104 4.52 -0.05 7.72
CA SER A 104 4.78 0.86 8.84
C SER A 104 4.39 2.30 8.52
N ALA A 105 4.74 2.78 7.33
CA ALA A 105 4.38 4.12 6.87
C ALA A 105 4.16 4.15 5.36
N THR A 106 3.38 5.12 4.89
CA THR A 106 3.07 5.29 3.46
C THR A 106 3.05 6.75 3.09
N ARG A 107 3.48 7.04 1.86
CA ARG A 107 3.41 8.38 1.26
C ARG A 107 3.02 8.27 -0.21
N PRO A 108 2.20 9.20 -0.74
CA PRO A 108 1.95 9.26 -2.17
C PRO A 108 3.25 9.28 -3.00
N ALA A 109 3.23 8.58 -4.13
CA ALA A 109 4.33 8.66 -5.09
C ALA A 109 4.40 10.05 -5.72
N LYS A 110 5.59 10.46 -6.18
CA LYS A 110 5.79 11.72 -6.90
C LYS A 110 5.05 11.75 -8.24
N ASP A 111 4.97 10.60 -8.89
CA ASP A 111 4.34 10.43 -10.20
C ASP A 111 2.86 10.11 -10.04
N LYS A 112 1.99 10.85 -10.75
CA LYS A 112 0.55 10.60 -10.74
C LYS A 112 0.29 9.24 -11.40
N GLY A 113 -0.63 8.47 -10.83
CA GLY A 113 -0.92 7.13 -11.35
C GLY A 113 0.08 6.04 -10.91
N SER A 114 0.90 6.32 -9.90
CA SER A 114 1.84 5.35 -9.35
C SER A 114 1.43 4.92 -7.94
N ILE A 115 1.63 3.64 -7.63
CA ILE A 115 1.36 3.11 -6.29
C ILE A 115 2.20 3.82 -5.22
N PRO A 116 1.70 3.96 -3.97
CA PRO A 116 2.39 4.70 -2.92
C PRO A 116 3.79 4.16 -2.61
N TRP A 117 4.65 5.05 -2.13
CA TRP A 117 5.92 4.69 -1.52
C TRP A 117 5.67 4.22 -0.08
N LEU A 118 6.41 3.20 0.34
CA LEU A 118 6.18 2.54 1.62
C LEU A 118 7.47 2.45 2.42
N LEU A 119 7.32 2.49 3.73
CA LEU A 119 8.24 1.85 4.68
C LEU A 119 7.54 0.64 5.28
N LEU A 120 8.24 -0.49 5.31
CA LEU A 120 7.77 -1.72 5.91
C LEU A 120 8.77 -2.21 6.96
N ALA A 121 8.28 -2.74 8.07
CA ALA A 121 9.07 -3.55 8.98
C ALA A 121 9.35 -4.91 8.33
N GLY A 122 10.61 -5.32 8.32
CA GLY A 122 11.10 -6.59 7.76
C GLY A 122 11.18 -7.69 8.82
N THR A 123 10.78 -8.90 8.45
CA THR A 123 11.00 -10.12 9.25
C THR A 123 11.69 -11.15 8.37
N SER A 124 13.00 -11.32 8.57
CA SER A 124 13.81 -12.27 7.81
C SER A 124 13.66 -13.67 8.39
N GLU A 125 13.65 -14.68 7.52
CA GLU A 125 13.79 -16.07 7.97
C GLU A 125 15.22 -16.32 8.50
N ALA A 126 15.37 -17.33 9.37
CA ALA A 126 16.66 -17.69 9.97
C ALA A 126 17.56 -18.46 8.98
N GLN A 127 17.83 -17.86 7.82
CA GLN A 127 18.66 -18.39 6.76
C GLN A 127 19.67 -17.33 6.28
N PRO A 128 20.91 -17.72 5.94
CA PRO A 128 21.86 -16.80 5.34
C PRO A 128 21.43 -16.41 3.92
N GLY A 129 21.88 -15.24 3.45
CA GLY A 129 21.65 -14.80 2.07
C GLY A 129 21.35 -13.31 1.96
N LEU A 130 20.92 -12.91 0.76
CA LEU A 130 20.62 -11.53 0.38
C LEU A 130 19.64 -10.83 1.33
N PHE A 131 18.67 -11.59 1.86
CA PHE A 131 17.65 -11.08 2.78
C PHE A 131 17.89 -11.47 4.23
N ALA A 132 19.08 -11.93 4.61
CA ALA A 132 19.41 -12.16 6.02
C ALA A 132 19.38 -10.84 6.81
N ASN A 133 18.85 -10.91 8.04
CA ASN A 133 18.83 -9.83 9.04
C ASN A 133 18.14 -8.53 8.63
N VAL A 134 17.42 -8.50 7.50
CA VAL A 134 16.63 -7.34 7.08
C VAL A 134 15.59 -7.00 8.15
N SER A 135 15.65 -5.77 8.64
CA SER A 135 14.77 -5.20 9.66
C SER A 135 13.79 -4.17 9.10
N SER A 136 14.11 -3.53 7.97
CA SER A 136 13.19 -2.63 7.27
C SER A 136 13.35 -2.71 5.75
N ILE A 137 12.25 -2.42 5.05
CA ILE A 137 12.19 -2.38 3.60
C ILE A 137 11.53 -1.07 3.18
N GLN A 138 12.18 -0.31 2.31
CA GLN A 138 11.54 0.81 1.62
C GLN A 138 11.14 0.40 0.21
N ARG A 139 9.94 0.82 -0.21
CA ARG A 139 9.51 0.83 -1.61
C ARG A 139 9.43 2.27 -2.08
N VAL A 140 10.27 2.65 -3.04
CA VAL A 140 10.34 4.02 -3.58
C VAL A 140 10.43 4.00 -5.10
N ASP A 141 10.45 5.18 -5.72
CA ASP A 141 10.58 5.37 -7.17
C ASP A 141 9.58 4.54 -8.00
N THR A 142 8.38 4.34 -7.44
CA THR A 142 7.31 3.58 -8.09
C THR A 142 6.83 4.28 -9.36
N ARG A 143 6.53 3.49 -10.40
CA ARG A 143 5.79 3.92 -11.59
C ARG A 143 4.68 2.95 -11.92
N GLY A 144 3.48 3.45 -12.14
CA GLY A 144 2.31 2.64 -12.49
C GLY A 144 1.75 1.83 -11.32
N GLY A 145 1.01 0.78 -11.65
CA GLY A 145 0.39 -0.13 -10.68
C GLY A 145 -0.97 0.33 -10.14
N VAL A 146 -1.51 1.48 -10.55
CA VAL A 146 -2.91 1.87 -10.23
C VAL A 146 -3.83 1.58 -11.40
N THR A 147 -5.08 1.21 -11.15
CA THR A 147 -6.03 0.76 -12.18
C THR A 147 -6.47 1.83 -13.17
N GLY A 148 -6.22 3.12 -12.89
CA GLY A 148 -6.81 4.24 -13.61
C GLY A 148 -8.19 4.54 -13.01
N PRO A 149 -9.31 4.08 -13.61
CA PRO A 149 -10.61 4.11 -12.96
C PRO A 149 -10.60 3.28 -11.68
N THR A 150 -11.11 3.84 -10.58
CA THR A 150 -11.31 3.10 -9.32
C THR A 150 -12.46 2.09 -9.44
N ASN A 151 -13.44 2.41 -10.29
CA ASN A 151 -14.65 1.62 -10.45
C ASN A 151 -14.52 0.60 -11.59
N CYS A 152 -15.31 -0.45 -11.50
CA CYS A 152 -15.49 -1.45 -12.55
C CYS A 152 -16.99 -1.70 -12.82
N ASP A 153 -17.31 -2.08 -14.06
CA ASP A 153 -18.68 -2.27 -14.50
C ASP A 153 -19.20 -3.68 -14.18
N PRO A 154 -20.53 -3.87 -14.06
CA PRO A 154 -21.14 -5.18 -13.80
C PRO A 154 -20.69 -6.30 -14.74
N ALA A 155 -20.42 -5.98 -16.00
CA ALA A 155 -19.92 -6.93 -17.00
C ALA A 155 -18.52 -7.49 -16.68
N THR A 156 -17.79 -6.83 -15.77
CA THR A 156 -16.44 -7.22 -15.34
C THR A 156 -16.37 -7.69 -13.89
N PHE A 157 -17.52 -7.87 -13.23
CA PHE A 157 -17.55 -8.39 -11.86
C PHE A 157 -16.83 -9.74 -11.76
N GLY A 158 -15.94 -9.82 -10.78
CA GLY A 158 -15.08 -10.99 -10.54
C GLY A 158 -13.87 -11.12 -11.46
N ALA A 159 -13.74 -10.29 -12.49
CA ALA A 159 -12.56 -10.26 -13.35
C ALA A 159 -11.31 -9.80 -12.59
N THR A 160 -10.16 -10.25 -13.08
CA THR A 160 -8.84 -9.86 -12.59
C THR A 160 -8.18 -8.88 -13.55
N LEU A 161 -7.62 -7.81 -13.00
CA LEU A 161 -6.83 -6.83 -13.73
C LEU A 161 -5.39 -6.84 -13.20
N LYS A 162 -4.43 -7.08 -14.09
CA LYS A 162 -2.98 -6.98 -13.78
C LYS A 162 -2.46 -5.64 -14.29
N VAL A 163 -2.11 -4.74 -13.38
CA VAL A 163 -1.60 -3.40 -13.73
C VAL A 163 -0.08 -3.37 -13.61
N PRO A 164 0.67 -3.13 -14.71
CA PRO A 164 2.13 -3.07 -14.66
C PRO A 164 2.66 -2.00 -13.71
N TYR A 165 3.75 -2.31 -13.01
CA TYR A 165 4.51 -1.35 -12.22
C TYR A 165 6.01 -1.64 -12.20
N THR A 166 6.78 -0.60 -11.89
CA THR A 166 8.19 -0.72 -11.47
C THR A 166 8.40 -0.08 -10.11
N ALA A 167 9.43 -0.48 -9.39
CA ALA A 167 9.82 0.13 -8.12
C ALA A 167 11.31 -0.06 -7.82
N THR A 168 11.85 0.73 -6.90
CA THR A 168 13.11 0.47 -6.22
C THR A 168 12.81 -0.01 -4.80
N TYR A 169 13.38 -1.13 -4.40
CA TYR A 169 13.33 -1.65 -3.04
C TYR A 169 14.69 -1.48 -2.37
N ARG A 170 14.70 -0.91 -1.16
CA ARG A 170 15.89 -0.80 -0.32
C ARG A 170 15.69 -1.61 0.94
N PHE A 171 16.64 -2.48 1.24
CA PHE A 171 16.59 -3.39 2.38
C PHE A 171 17.64 -2.93 3.39
N TYR A 172 17.22 -2.80 4.64
CA TYR A 172 18.03 -2.25 5.73
C TYR A 172 18.20 -3.25 6.86
N THR A 173 19.33 -3.16 7.55
CA THR A 173 19.62 -3.91 8.78
C THR A 173 20.02 -2.96 9.89
N LYS A 174 19.92 -3.43 11.14
CA LYS A 174 20.48 -2.74 12.31
C LYS A 174 22.00 -2.83 12.38
#